data_AF-A0A9E2CML5-F1
#
_entry.id   AF-A0A9E2CML5-F1
#
_cell.length_a   1.000
_cell.length_b   1.000
_cell.length_c   1.000
_cell.angle_alpha   90.00
_cell.angle_beta   90.00
_cell.angle_gamma   90.00
#
_symmetry.space_group_name_H-M   'P 1'
#
loop_
_entity.id
_entity.type
_entity.pdbx_description
1 polymer ?
#
loop_
_entity_poly.entity_id
_entity_poly.type
_entity_poly.pdbx_seq_one_letter_code
_entity_poly.pdbx_strand_id
1 'polypeptide(L)'
;DMCGGFAPLKDVYKQQVYALARYRNTLGLVIPERVLTRAPSAELRADQRDDDSLPPYDVLDAILQRYVESQRSIPDLLAEGFDEADVRRVVSLVRRSEYKRRQSAPGPKVTRRAFGRERRYPITALYGDI
;
A
#
# COMPACT_ATOMS: atom_id res chain seq x y z
N ASP A 1 13.91 3.59 -1.41
CA ASP A 1 13.66 2.27 -0.81
C ASP A 1 13.64 1.13 -1.83
N MET A 2 13.17 1.35 -3.06
CA MET A 2 12.98 0.30 -4.07
C MET A 2 14.25 -0.44 -4.55
N CYS A 3 15.44 0.11 -4.30
CA CYS A 3 16.70 -0.53 -4.67
C CYS A 3 17.02 -1.68 -3.71
N GLY A 4 17.13 -2.90 -4.23
CA GLY A 4 17.50 -4.09 -3.46
C GLY A 4 17.42 -5.36 -4.29
N GLY A 5 18.00 -6.46 -3.80
CA GLY A 5 17.95 -7.77 -4.48
C GLY A 5 16.65 -8.54 -4.22
N PHE A 6 15.98 -8.28 -3.10
CA PHE A 6 14.75 -8.93 -2.69
C PHE A 6 13.95 -8.02 -1.74
N ALA A 7 12.62 -8.05 -1.85
CA ALA A 7 11.70 -7.23 -1.05
C ALA A 7 10.79 -8.13 -0.19
N PRO A 8 11.14 -8.41 1.09
CA PRO A 8 10.43 -9.37 1.93
C PRO A 8 8.97 -9.00 2.24
N LEU A 9 8.69 -7.70 2.35
CA LEU A 9 7.38 -7.17 2.72
C LEU A 9 6.61 -6.63 1.50
N LYS A 10 7.02 -7.02 0.28
CA LYS A 10 6.48 -6.45 -0.98
C LYS A 10 4.96 -6.58 -1.10
N ASP A 11 4.40 -7.66 -0.59
CA ASP A 11 2.98 -8.02 -0.72
C ASP A 11 2.26 -8.02 0.63
N VAL A 12 2.72 -7.20 1.59
CA VAL A 12 2.16 -7.09 2.93
C VAL A 12 1.72 -5.64 3.16
N TYR A 13 0.43 -5.42 3.45
CA TYR A 13 -0.08 -4.08 3.75
C TYR A 13 0.43 -3.54 5.07
N LYS A 14 0.34 -2.24 5.26
CA LYS A 14 0.96 -1.57 6.39
C LYS A 14 0.36 -2.01 7.72
N GLN A 15 -0.96 -2.14 7.80
CA GLN A 15 -1.62 -2.70 8.98
C GLN A 15 -1.17 -4.13 9.28
N GLN A 16 -0.96 -4.95 8.24
CA GLN A 16 -0.46 -6.31 8.41
C GLN A 16 0.99 -6.31 8.91
N VAL A 17 1.84 -5.37 8.48
CA VAL A 17 3.19 -5.20 9.04
C VAL A 17 3.14 -4.94 10.55
N TYR A 18 2.26 -4.04 11.01
CA TYR A 18 2.08 -3.79 12.45
C TYR A 18 1.57 -5.03 13.18
N ALA A 19 0.59 -5.75 12.62
CA ALA A 19 0.06 -6.99 13.21
C ALA A 19 1.14 -8.08 13.32
N LEU A 20 1.94 -8.28 12.27
CA LEU A 20 3.05 -9.24 12.24
C LEU A 20 4.16 -8.85 13.22
N ALA A 21 4.46 -7.56 13.36
CA ALA A 21 5.45 -7.09 14.32
C ALA A 21 4.99 -7.33 15.77
N ARG A 22 3.72 -7.05 16.07
CA ARG A 22 3.13 -7.36 17.39
C ARG A 22 3.14 -8.86 17.66
N TYR A 23 2.73 -9.68 16.70
CA TYR A 23 2.81 -11.14 16.79
C TYR A 23 4.25 -11.61 17.03
N ARG A 24 5.23 -11.11 16.28
CA ARG A 24 6.63 -11.49 16.46
C ARG A 24 7.13 -11.18 17.88
N ASN A 25 6.69 -10.09 18.47
CA ASN A 25 7.06 -9.71 19.84
C ASN A 25 6.43 -10.62 20.91
N THR A 26 5.30 -11.30 20.64
CA THR A 26 4.77 -12.30 21.59
C THR A 26 5.67 -13.53 21.70
N LEU A 27 6.47 -13.81 20.67
CA LEU A 27 7.47 -14.88 20.65
C LEU A 27 8.82 -14.45 21.26
N GLY A 28 8.98 -13.18 21.59
CA GLY A 28 10.19 -12.60 22.16
C GLY A 28 10.34 -11.14 21.75
N LEU A 29 10.53 -10.25 22.72
CA LEU A 29 10.62 -8.80 22.53
C LEU A 29 11.89 -8.41 21.77
N VAL A 30 11.78 -8.27 20.45
CA VAL A 30 12.90 -7.91 19.57
C VAL A 30 12.65 -6.61 18.80
N ILE A 31 11.38 -6.22 18.60
CA ILE A 31 11.00 -4.96 17.97
C ILE A 31 10.66 -3.95 19.08
N PRO A 32 11.37 -2.82 19.20
CA PRO A 32 11.08 -1.82 20.23
C PRO A 32 9.67 -1.23 20.09
N GLU A 33 8.93 -1.08 21.18
CA GLU A 33 7.54 -0.57 21.15
C GLU A 33 7.45 0.83 20.52
N ARG A 34 8.47 1.68 20.72
CA ARG A 34 8.55 3.01 20.08
C ARG A 34 8.49 2.98 18.55
N VAL A 35 8.86 1.87 17.91
CA VAL A 35 8.76 1.71 16.45
C VAL A 35 7.30 1.42 16.03
N LEU A 36 6.52 0.80 16.92
CA LEU A 36 5.13 0.43 16.69
C LEU A 36 4.15 1.57 17.03
N THR A 37 4.51 2.43 17.97
CA THR A 37 3.65 3.54 18.43
C THR A 37 3.96 4.87 17.76
N ARG A 38 5.12 5.00 17.11
CA ARG A 38 5.44 6.21 16.34
C ARG A 38 4.46 6.38 15.18
N ALA A 39 4.01 7.63 14.99
CA ALA A 39 3.21 8.00 13.83
C ALA A 39 3.94 7.61 12.53
N PRO A 40 3.23 7.04 11.56
CA PRO A 40 3.85 6.65 10.31
C PRO A 40 4.34 7.85 9.51
N SER A 41 5.52 7.73 8.92
CA SER A 41 6.11 8.75 8.06
C SER A 41 6.95 8.05 6.99
N ALA A 42 6.76 8.41 5.72
CA ALA A 42 7.69 8.08 4.66
C ALA A 42 8.89 9.01 4.81
N GLU A 43 9.84 8.61 5.64
CA GLU A 43 11.09 9.32 5.88
C GLU A 43 11.97 9.32 4.61
N LEU A 44 11.68 10.22 3.67
CA LEU A 44 12.60 10.58 2.59
C LEU A 44 13.04 12.04 2.66
N ARG A 45 12.45 12.85 3.56
CA ARG A 45 12.88 14.21 3.94
C ARG A 45 12.55 14.52 5.41
N ALA A 46 13.32 15.43 6.02
CA ALA A 46 13.30 15.73 7.46
C ALA A 46 11.94 16.24 8.01
N ASP A 47 10.99 16.62 7.15
CA ASP A 47 9.67 17.14 7.54
C ASP A 47 8.51 16.47 6.76
N GLN A 48 8.75 15.31 6.14
CA GLN A 48 7.72 14.62 5.37
C GLN A 48 6.75 13.86 6.30
N ARG A 49 5.50 14.33 6.40
CA ARG A 49 4.39 13.59 7.02
C ARG A 49 3.55 12.92 5.92
N ASP A 50 3.29 11.62 6.05
CA ASP A 50 2.42 10.89 5.11
C ASP A 50 0.99 11.43 5.13
N ASP A 51 0.61 11.96 6.30
CA ASP A 51 -0.69 12.52 6.65
C ASP A 51 -1.10 13.71 5.76
N ASP A 52 -0.16 14.38 5.09
CA ASP A 52 -0.47 15.52 4.22
C ASP A 52 -0.95 15.07 2.82
N SER A 53 -0.85 13.79 2.45
CA SER A 53 -1.13 13.32 1.07
C SER A 53 -1.89 12.01 0.92
N LEU A 54 -2.00 11.21 1.99
CA LEU A 54 -2.68 9.92 2.00
C LEU A 54 -3.73 9.88 3.11
N PRO A 55 -4.84 9.14 2.92
CA PRO A 55 -5.74 8.86 4.02
C PRO A 55 -5.04 7.99 5.08
N PRO A 56 -5.58 7.95 6.31
CA PRO A 56 -5.13 7.05 7.36
C PRO A 56 -4.98 5.60 6.86
N TYR A 57 -3.99 4.84 7.38
CA TYR A 57 -3.66 3.53 6.82
C TYR A 57 -4.76 2.49 6.89
N ASP A 58 -5.67 2.58 7.85
CA ASP A 58 -6.89 1.78 7.89
C ASP A 58 -7.78 2.02 6.67
N VAL A 59 -7.98 3.27 6.29
CA VAL A 59 -8.73 3.63 5.09
C VAL A 59 -7.93 3.27 3.83
N LEU A 60 -6.63 3.59 3.79
CA LEU A 60 -5.76 3.32 2.65
C LEU A 60 -5.69 1.83 2.32
N ASP A 61 -5.35 0.99 3.30
CA ASP A 61 -5.21 -0.45 3.12
C ASP A 61 -6.55 -1.08 2.73
N ALA A 62 -7.66 -0.60 3.30
CA ALA A 62 -8.99 -1.06 2.95
C ALA A 62 -9.37 -0.75 1.48
N ILE A 63 -9.06 0.46 0.98
CA ILE A 63 -9.25 0.85 -0.42
C ILE A 63 -8.35 0.00 -1.33
N LEU A 64 -7.06 -0.14 -0.99
CA LEU A 64 -6.11 -0.92 -1.79
C LEU A 64 -6.53 -2.38 -1.90
N GLN A 65 -6.92 -3.02 -0.81
CA GLN A 65 -7.38 -4.41 -0.80
C GLN A 65 -8.59 -4.61 -1.72
N ARG A 66 -9.56 -3.69 -1.69
CA ARG A 66 -10.76 -3.79 -2.53
C ARG A 66 -10.45 -3.50 -4.00
N TYR A 67 -9.68 -2.46 -4.26
CA TYR A 67 -9.35 -2.03 -5.61
C TYR A 67 -8.37 -2.98 -6.33
N VAL A 68 -7.32 -3.42 -5.63
CA VAL A 68 -6.23 -4.22 -6.20
C VAL A 68 -6.56 -5.71 -6.15
N GLU A 69 -6.89 -6.25 -4.97
CA GLU A 69 -7.10 -7.69 -4.82
C GLU A 69 -8.51 -8.11 -5.24
N SER A 70 -9.53 -7.37 -4.77
CA SER A 70 -10.92 -7.70 -5.03
C SER A 70 -11.43 -7.18 -6.38
N GLN A 71 -10.61 -6.39 -7.11
CA GLN A 71 -10.97 -5.77 -8.40
C GLN A 71 -12.28 -4.97 -8.37
N ARG A 72 -12.60 -4.35 -7.24
CA ARG A 72 -13.73 -3.42 -7.13
C ARG A 72 -13.44 -2.16 -7.97
N SER A 73 -14.47 -1.68 -8.65
CA SER A 73 -14.42 -0.43 -9.41
C SER A 73 -14.50 0.80 -8.49
N ILE A 74 -14.19 2.00 -8.99
CA ILE A 74 -14.39 3.24 -8.22
C ILE A 74 -15.86 3.35 -7.75
N PRO A 75 -16.89 3.17 -8.60
CA PRO A 75 -18.29 3.18 -8.16
C PRO A 75 -18.61 2.18 -7.04
N ASP A 76 -18.04 0.97 -7.10
CA ASP A 76 -18.26 -0.03 -6.04
C ASP A 76 -17.70 0.46 -4.69
N LEU A 77 -16.51 1.06 -4.70
CA LEU A 77 -15.89 1.61 -3.49
C LEU A 77 -16.73 2.76 -2.91
N LEU A 78 -17.26 3.64 -3.76
CA LEU A 78 -18.16 4.70 -3.30
C LEU A 78 -19.45 4.14 -2.71
N ALA A 79 -20.02 3.09 -3.32
CA ALA A 79 -21.21 2.41 -2.82
C ALA A 79 -20.95 1.68 -1.49
N GLU A 80 -19.72 1.25 -1.22
CA GLU A 80 -19.28 0.69 0.07
C GLU A 80 -19.07 1.77 1.16
N GLY A 81 -19.21 3.05 0.84
CA GLY A 81 -19.17 4.17 1.79
C GLY A 81 -17.79 4.79 1.99
N PHE A 82 -16.82 4.51 1.13
CA PHE A 82 -15.53 5.22 1.15
C PHE A 82 -15.69 6.66 0.64
N ASP A 83 -14.94 7.59 1.22
CA ASP A 83 -14.90 8.98 0.77
C ASP A 83 -14.38 9.08 -0.68
N GLU A 84 -15.06 9.87 -1.50
CA GLU A 84 -14.72 9.98 -2.93
C GLU A 84 -13.33 10.58 -3.16
N ALA A 85 -12.95 11.58 -2.36
CA ALA A 85 -11.67 12.23 -2.51
C ALA A 85 -10.52 11.25 -2.19
N ASP A 86 -10.70 10.41 -1.17
CA ASP A 86 -9.74 9.36 -0.82
C ASP A 86 -9.66 8.26 -1.88
N VAL A 87 -10.80 7.73 -2.34
CA VAL A 87 -10.83 6.70 -3.39
C VAL A 87 -10.12 7.19 -4.65
N ARG A 88 -10.49 8.36 -5.17
CA ARG A 88 -9.88 8.90 -6.39
C ARG A 88 -8.39 9.13 -6.22
N ARG A 89 -7.96 9.66 -5.06
CA ARG A 89 -6.55 9.91 -4.76
C ARG A 89 -5.73 8.63 -4.72
N VAL A 90 -6.19 7.63 -3.96
CA VAL A 90 -5.50 6.34 -3.84
C VAL A 90 -5.44 5.64 -5.19
N VAL A 91 -6.55 5.57 -5.92
CA VAL A 91 -6.59 4.94 -7.24
C VAL A 91 -5.68 5.66 -8.24
N SER A 92 -5.63 6.99 -8.23
CA SER A 92 -4.72 7.80 -9.06
C SER A 92 -3.26 7.49 -8.74
N LEU A 93 -2.88 7.44 -7.45
CA LEU A 93 -1.53 7.11 -7.02
C LEU A 93 -1.14 5.68 -7.40
N VAL A 94 -2.06 4.72 -7.27
CA VAL A 94 -1.86 3.35 -7.77
C VAL A 94 -1.55 3.40 -9.25
N ARG A 95 -2.38 4.00 -10.10
CA ARG A 95 -2.17 4.01 -11.56
C ARG A 95 -0.87 4.73 -11.95
N ARG A 96 -0.57 5.89 -11.38
CA ARG A 96 0.65 6.67 -11.66
C ARG A 96 1.94 5.97 -11.22
N SER A 97 1.88 5.09 -10.22
CA SER A 97 3.06 4.39 -9.69
C SER A 97 3.41 3.10 -10.43
N GLU A 98 2.77 2.82 -11.58
CA GLU A 98 3.03 1.60 -12.38
C GLU A 98 4.50 1.50 -12.80
N TYR A 99 5.12 2.61 -13.23
CA TYR A 99 6.53 2.62 -13.63
C TYR A 99 7.48 2.23 -12.50
N LYS A 100 7.20 2.68 -11.25
CA LYS A 100 8.01 2.34 -10.07
C LYS A 100 7.88 0.85 -9.75
N ARG A 101 6.67 0.29 -9.84
CA ARG A 101 6.42 -1.12 -9.54
C ARG A 101 7.12 -2.06 -10.50
N ARG A 102 7.25 -1.69 -11.79
CA ARG A 102 7.98 -2.50 -12.78
C ARG A 102 9.49 -2.58 -12.50
N GLN A 103 10.04 -1.64 -11.75
CA GLN A 103 11.46 -1.60 -11.35
C GLN A 103 11.71 -2.28 -9.99
N SER A 104 10.65 -2.75 -9.32
CA SER A 104 10.74 -3.34 -7.98
C SER A 104 11.44 -4.69 -7.98
N ALA A 105 12.29 -4.91 -6.98
CA ALA A 105 12.88 -6.22 -6.69
C ALA A 105 11.81 -7.33 -6.58
N PRO A 106 12.17 -8.60 -6.85
CA PRO A 106 11.28 -9.73 -6.55
C PRO A 106 10.97 -9.80 -5.05
N GLY A 107 9.84 -10.40 -4.69
CA GLY A 107 9.39 -10.55 -3.31
C GLY A 107 8.39 -11.69 -3.20
N PRO A 108 8.10 -12.18 -1.99
CA PRO A 108 7.14 -13.24 -1.77
C PRO A 108 5.73 -12.72 -2.05
N LYS A 109 4.86 -13.62 -2.51
CA LYS A 109 3.43 -13.37 -2.67
C LYS A 109 2.68 -14.03 -1.53
N VAL A 110 1.84 -13.28 -0.84
CA VAL A 110 0.98 -13.75 0.26
C VAL A 110 -0.50 -13.43 0.03
N THR A 111 -0.82 -12.45 -0.82
CA THR A 111 -2.19 -12.09 -1.21
C THR A 111 -2.69 -12.96 -2.35
N ARG A 112 -3.99 -12.91 -2.66
CA ARG A 112 -4.55 -13.63 -3.82
C ARG A 112 -4.07 -13.01 -5.15
N ARG A 113 -3.92 -11.68 -5.18
CA ARG A 113 -3.53 -10.90 -6.35
C ARG A 113 -2.53 -9.81 -5.96
N ALA A 114 -1.27 -10.09 -6.21
CA ALA A 114 -0.17 -9.18 -5.93
C ALA A 114 0.12 -8.25 -7.11
N PHE A 115 0.83 -7.17 -6.82
CA PHE A 115 1.47 -6.36 -7.85
C PHE A 115 2.57 -7.17 -8.56
N GLY A 116 2.40 -7.44 -9.85
CA GLY A 116 3.34 -8.24 -10.64
C GLY A 116 2.64 -9.05 -11.73
N ARG A 117 2.83 -10.38 -11.73
CA ARG A 117 2.27 -11.25 -12.78
C ARG A 117 0.75 -11.17 -12.89
N GLU A 118 0.05 -11.01 -11.77
CA GLU A 118 -1.42 -10.97 -11.72
C GLU A 118 -2.04 -9.62 -12.10
N ARG A 119 -1.25 -8.55 -12.08
CA ARG A 119 -1.71 -7.19 -12.39
C ARG A 119 -0.75 -6.50 -13.34
N ARG A 120 -1.02 -6.64 -14.65
CA ARG A 120 -0.21 -6.04 -15.73
C ARG A 120 -0.97 -4.88 -16.36
N TYR A 121 -0.57 -3.66 -16.02
CA TYR A 121 -1.15 -2.45 -16.60
C TYR A 121 -0.12 -1.70 -17.45
N PRO A 122 -0.54 -0.96 -18.49
CA PRO A 122 0.36 -0.09 -19.24
C PRO A 122 0.98 0.99 -18.34
N ILE A 123 2.25 1.33 -18.59
CA ILE A 123 2.90 2.48 -17.95
C ILE A 123 2.34 3.78 -18.53
N THR A 124 2.34 3.89 -19.86
CA THR A 124 1.80 5.05 -20.58
C THR A 124 0.31 4.80 -20.84
N ALA A 125 -0.54 5.38 -20.00
CA ALA A 125 -1.98 5.33 -20.16
C ALA A 125 -2.63 6.60 -19.59
N LEU A 126 -3.64 7.09 -20.30
CA LEU A 126 -4.56 8.11 -19.81
C LEU A 126 -5.84 7.41 -19.37
N TYR A 127 -6.27 7.67 -18.15
CA TYR A 127 -7.48 7.11 -17.60
C TYR A 127 -8.49 8.24 -17.36
N GLY A 128 -9.60 8.26 -18.09
CA GLY A 128 -10.59 9.35 -18.06
C GLY A 128 -11.60 9.29 -16.91
N ASP A 129 -11.56 8.22 -16.10
CA ASP A 129 -12.42 7.99 -14.94
C ASP A 129 -11.85 8.53 -13.63
N ILE A 130 -10.65 9.12 -13.67
CA ILE A 130 -9.97 9.73 -12.51
C ILE A 130 -9.99 11.24 -12.61
#